data_AF-A0A3A0CD63-F1
#
_entry.id   AF-A0A3A0CD63-F1
#
_cell.length_a   1.000
_cell.length_b   1.000
_cell.length_c   1.000
_cell.angle_alpha   90.00
_cell.angle_beta   90.00
_cell.angle_gamma   90.00
#
_symmetry.space_group_name_H-M   'P 1'
#
loop_
_entity.id
_entity.type
_entity.pdbx_description
1 polymer ?
#
loop_
_entity_poly.entity_id
_entity_poly.type
_entity_poly.pdbx_seq_one_letter_code
_entity_poly.pdbx_strand_id
1 'polypeptide(L)'
;MARITLLCFLLLALTGAGCSKPAQAPKQNTPANKAAPAPARKSYRADYDRDMPLAFKAHDAWEASKSDADYIEWTVKMHAALKWVNLHRKENGDGSVGSWPRLQELKELRSGYWKNAKGPMNDPAVKAAIDDWGKSGN
;
A
#
# COMPACT_ATOMS: atom_id res chain seq x y z
N MET A 1 -47.15 49.60 29.43
CA MET A 1 -46.70 51.01 29.23
C MET A 1 -45.80 51.09 28.00
N ALA A 2 -45.51 52.31 27.53
CA ALA A 2 -44.47 52.66 26.56
C ALA A 2 -44.59 52.12 25.11
N ARG A 3 -45.21 52.94 24.24
CA ARG A 3 -44.75 53.12 22.85
C ARG A 3 -43.69 54.24 22.86
N ILE A 4 -42.53 54.02 22.23
CA ILE A 4 -41.57 55.06 21.80
C ILE A 4 -41.03 54.56 20.45
N THR A 5 -41.35 55.07 19.26
CA THR A 5 -41.34 56.43 18.66
C THR A 5 -39.99 56.79 18.00
N LEU A 6 -40.10 57.24 16.75
CA LEU A 6 -39.21 58.13 15.97
C LEU A 6 -38.12 57.56 15.02
N LEU A 7 -38.34 57.88 13.74
CA LEU A 7 -37.42 58.22 12.64
C LEU A 7 -35.96 57.71 12.66
N CYS A 8 -35.58 57.06 11.55
CA CYS A 8 -34.46 57.56 10.74
C CYS A 8 -34.91 57.73 9.28
N PHE A 9 -34.56 58.87 8.69
CA PHE A 9 -34.97 59.32 7.35
C PHE A 9 -33.83 59.07 6.34
N LEU A 10 -34.12 59.37 5.06
CA LEU A 10 -33.17 59.77 4.01
C LEU A 10 -32.31 58.66 3.33
N LEU A 11 -32.43 58.63 2.00
CA LEU A 11 -31.36 58.43 0.98
C LEU A 11 -30.77 57.01 0.78
N LEU A 12 -30.33 56.61 -0.42
CA LEU A 12 -30.60 57.05 -1.80
C LEU A 12 -29.98 56.01 -2.77
N ALA A 13 -30.71 55.59 -3.82
CA ALA A 13 -30.18 54.92 -5.03
C ALA A 13 -29.42 53.57 -4.81
N LEU A 14 -29.17 52.69 -5.80
CA LEU A 14 -29.21 52.80 -7.26
C LEU A 14 -29.95 51.63 -7.92
N THR A 15 -30.75 52.00 -8.95
CA THR A 15 -30.97 51.30 -10.22
C THR A 15 -30.54 49.82 -10.36
N GLY A 16 -31.53 48.93 -10.44
CA GLY A 16 -31.40 47.69 -11.22
C GLY A 16 -31.76 47.91 -12.71
N ALA A 17 -31.24 47.03 -13.56
CA ALA A 17 -31.52 46.89 -15.00
C ALA A 17 -31.12 48.04 -15.96
N GLY A 18 -30.05 47.80 -16.73
CA GLY A 18 -29.65 48.59 -17.90
C GLY A 18 -28.56 47.87 -18.70
N CYS A 19 -28.72 47.71 -20.02
CA CYS A 19 -27.82 46.92 -20.88
C CYS A 19 -26.40 47.49 -21.00
N SER A 20 -25.38 46.62 -21.10
CA SER A 20 -24.29 46.70 -22.10
C SER A 20 -23.35 45.49 -22.09
N LYS A 21 -23.11 44.89 -23.27
CA LYS A 21 -21.84 44.23 -23.65
C LYS A 21 -20.80 45.33 -23.93
N PRO A 22 -19.46 45.12 -23.96
CA PRO A 22 -18.75 43.89 -24.32
C PRO A 22 -17.90 43.36 -23.13
N ALA A 23 -16.87 42.51 -23.23
CA ALA A 23 -16.16 41.92 -24.37
C ALA A 23 -15.67 40.49 -24.08
N GLN A 24 -15.04 39.84 -25.05
CA GLN A 24 -14.25 38.61 -24.84
C GLN A 24 -12.80 38.97 -24.52
N ALA A 25 -12.34 38.67 -23.30
CA ALA A 25 -10.91 38.46 -23.05
C ALA A 25 -10.54 37.03 -23.49
N PRO A 26 -9.34 36.80 -24.05
CA PRO A 26 -9.02 35.55 -24.70
C PRO A 26 -8.97 34.38 -23.72
N LYS A 27 -9.32 33.18 -24.21
CA LYS A 27 -9.10 31.91 -23.51
C LYS A 27 -7.63 31.84 -23.10
N GLN A 28 -7.34 31.95 -21.81
CA GLN A 28 -6.14 31.34 -21.27
C GLN A 28 -6.30 29.84 -21.48
N ASN A 29 -5.54 29.30 -22.44
CA ASN A 29 -5.20 27.89 -22.45
C ASN A 29 -4.30 27.66 -21.24
N THR A 30 -4.89 27.57 -20.04
CA THR A 30 -4.27 26.88 -18.93
C THR A 30 -3.83 25.53 -19.50
N PRO A 31 -2.54 25.19 -19.49
CA PRO A 31 -2.12 23.86 -19.90
C PRO A 31 -2.94 22.89 -19.06
N ALA A 32 -3.73 22.03 -19.71
CA ALA A 32 -4.47 21.01 -18.99
C ALA A 32 -3.43 20.28 -18.16
N ASN A 33 -3.49 20.48 -16.84
CA ASN A 33 -2.53 19.90 -15.93
C ASN A 33 -2.71 18.40 -16.11
N LYS A 34 -1.80 17.79 -16.88
CA LYS A 34 -1.69 16.35 -16.99
C LYS A 34 -1.30 15.92 -15.58
N ALA A 35 -2.33 15.69 -14.77
CA ALA A 35 -2.20 15.13 -13.45
C ALA A 35 -1.23 13.97 -13.62
N ALA A 36 -0.05 14.11 -13.00
CA ALA A 36 0.96 13.07 -13.06
C ALA A 36 0.26 11.76 -12.72
N PRO A 37 0.44 10.68 -13.52
CA PRO A 37 -0.31 9.45 -13.34
C PRO A 37 -0.24 9.09 -11.86
N ALA A 38 -1.42 9.00 -11.22
CA ALA A 38 -1.50 8.82 -9.77
C ALA A 38 -0.58 7.66 -9.39
N PRO A 39 0.29 7.83 -8.36
CA PRO A 39 1.39 6.91 -8.12
C PRO A 39 0.87 5.49 -8.12
N ALA A 40 1.44 4.65 -9.00
CA ALA A 40 0.91 3.33 -9.28
C ALA A 40 0.67 2.60 -7.97
N ARG A 41 -0.60 2.27 -7.70
CA ARG A 41 -1.01 1.69 -6.41
C ARG A 41 -0.19 0.43 -6.18
N LYS A 42 0.72 0.47 -5.21
CA LYS A 42 1.52 -0.69 -4.81
C LYS A 42 0.57 -1.80 -4.40
N SER A 43 0.46 -2.84 -5.22
CA SER A 43 -0.43 -3.96 -4.94
C SER A 43 0.34 -5.04 -4.21
N TYR A 44 0.64 -4.81 -2.92
CA TYR A 44 1.28 -5.80 -2.05
C TYR A 44 0.54 -7.15 -2.06
N ARG A 45 -0.78 -7.10 -2.31
CA ARG A 45 -1.62 -8.27 -2.53
C ARG A 45 -1.19 -9.06 -3.78
N ALA A 46 -0.99 -8.39 -4.92
CA ALA A 46 -0.56 -9.03 -6.16
C ALA A 46 0.89 -9.53 -6.10
N ASP A 47 1.79 -8.76 -5.46
CA ASP A 47 3.17 -9.21 -5.22
C ASP A 47 3.21 -10.46 -4.32
N TYR A 48 2.40 -10.49 -3.25
CA TYR A 48 2.20 -11.69 -2.43
C TYR A 48 1.62 -12.86 -3.23
N ASP A 49 0.57 -12.64 -4.04
CA ASP A 49 -0.06 -13.70 -4.82
C ASP A 49 0.87 -14.26 -5.93
N ARG A 50 1.86 -13.48 -6.38
CA ARG A 50 2.96 -13.95 -7.24
C ARG A 50 3.97 -14.80 -6.46
N ASP A 51 4.41 -14.33 -5.29
CA ASP A 51 5.57 -14.92 -4.59
C ASP A 51 5.19 -16.08 -3.66
N MET A 52 3.95 -16.11 -3.13
CA MET A 52 3.44 -17.18 -2.25
C MET A 52 3.44 -18.56 -2.95
N PRO A 53 2.94 -18.74 -4.18
CA PRO A 53 3.02 -20.03 -4.87
C PRO A 53 4.46 -20.51 -5.11
N LEU A 54 5.40 -19.59 -5.31
CA LEU A 54 6.83 -19.91 -5.47
C LEU A 54 7.43 -20.44 -4.16
N ALA A 55 7.03 -19.86 -3.02
CA ALA A 55 7.44 -20.35 -1.70
C ALA A 55 6.95 -21.78 -1.43
N PHE A 56 5.68 -22.09 -1.75
CA PHE A 56 5.18 -23.46 -1.59
C PHE A 56 5.82 -24.44 -2.57
N LYS A 57 5.99 -24.08 -3.85
CA LYS A 57 6.67 -24.95 -4.82
C LYS A 57 8.12 -25.25 -4.41
N ALA A 58 8.84 -24.26 -3.90
CA ALA A 58 10.21 -24.44 -3.41
C ALA A 58 10.25 -25.30 -2.12
N HIS A 59 9.27 -25.14 -1.23
CA HIS A 59 9.10 -26.03 -0.08
C HIS A 59 8.91 -27.48 -0.52
N ASP A 60 8.02 -27.75 -1.48
CA ASP A 60 7.74 -29.10 -1.96
C ASP A 60 8.97 -29.73 -2.64
N ALA A 61 9.77 -28.93 -3.36
CA ALA A 61 11.05 -29.35 -3.93
C ALA A 61 12.07 -29.72 -2.83
N TRP A 62 12.20 -28.88 -1.80
CA TRP A 62 13.05 -29.17 -0.64
C TRP A 62 12.57 -30.38 0.16
N GLU A 63 11.26 -30.56 0.36
CA GLU A 63 10.72 -31.76 1.02
C GLU A 63 11.05 -33.05 0.24
N ALA A 64 11.09 -32.98 -1.10
CA ALA A 64 11.45 -34.12 -1.94
C ALA A 64 12.97 -34.42 -1.97
N SER A 65 13.82 -33.38 -1.99
CA SER A 65 15.28 -33.55 -2.13
C SER A 65 16.04 -33.59 -0.80
N LYS A 66 15.51 -32.90 0.22
CA LYS A 66 16.18 -32.52 1.48
C LYS A 66 17.54 -31.85 1.29
N SER A 67 17.77 -31.20 0.14
CA SER A 67 19.05 -30.56 -0.20
C SER A 67 19.20 -29.17 0.42
N ASP A 68 20.43 -28.79 0.75
CA ASP A 68 20.75 -27.44 1.23
C ASP A 68 20.44 -26.35 0.19
N ALA A 69 20.56 -26.66 -1.11
CA ALA A 69 20.30 -25.71 -2.19
C ALA A 69 18.81 -25.38 -2.31
N ASP A 70 17.94 -26.40 -2.29
CA ASP A 70 16.49 -26.21 -2.33
C ASP A 70 15.98 -25.58 -1.02
N TYR A 71 16.62 -25.89 0.12
CA TYR A 71 16.35 -25.22 1.40
C TYR A 71 16.67 -23.72 1.36
N ILE A 72 17.81 -23.33 0.77
CA ILE A 72 18.17 -21.92 0.54
C ILE A 72 17.12 -21.25 -0.36
N GLU A 73 16.79 -21.85 -1.50
CA GLU A 73 15.78 -21.27 -2.41
C GLU A 73 14.44 -21.10 -1.71
N TRP A 74 13.91 -22.14 -1.07
CA TRP A 74 12.67 -22.08 -0.32
C TRP A 74 12.68 -20.96 0.72
N THR A 75 13.75 -20.89 1.52
CA THR A 75 13.89 -19.87 2.57
C THR A 75 13.85 -18.46 2.00
N VAL A 76 14.50 -18.22 0.85
CA VAL A 76 14.48 -16.93 0.15
C VAL A 76 13.07 -16.61 -0.39
N LYS A 77 12.40 -17.55 -1.07
CA LYS A 77 11.04 -17.34 -1.61
C LYS A 77 10.01 -17.08 -0.50
N MET A 78 10.12 -17.81 0.61
CA MET A 78 9.24 -17.66 1.78
C MET A 78 9.35 -16.26 2.40
N HIS A 79 10.57 -15.77 2.62
CA HIS A 79 10.77 -14.42 3.18
C HIS A 79 10.36 -13.33 2.18
N ALA A 80 10.57 -13.52 0.87
CA ALA A 80 10.06 -12.62 -0.16
C ALA A 80 8.53 -12.50 -0.15
N ALA A 81 7.80 -13.61 -0.05
CA ALA A 81 6.34 -13.58 0.08
C ALA A 81 5.89 -12.87 1.38
N LEU A 82 6.53 -13.16 2.51
CA LEU A 82 6.19 -12.57 3.81
C LEU A 82 6.55 -11.08 3.93
N LYS A 83 7.49 -10.58 3.12
CA LYS A 83 7.81 -9.14 3.02
C LYS A 83 6.58 -8.32 2.65
N TRP A 84 5.81 -8.77 1.65
CA TRP A 84 4.61 -8.07 1.18
C TRP A 84 3.50 -8.03 2.23
N VAL A 85 3.40 -9.07 3.06
CA VAL A 85 2.50 -9.12 4.22
C VAL A 85 2.88 -8.04 5.23
N ASN A 86 4.16 -7.94 5.57
CA ASN A 86 4.67 -6.94 6.51
C ASN A 86 4.47 -5.50 5.98
N LEU A 87 4.84 -5.23 4.72
CA LEU A 87 4.61 -3.93 4.08
C LEU A 87 3.13 -3.54 4.06
N HIS A 88 2.24 -4.48 3.75
CA HIS A 88 0.80 -4.22 3.76
C HIS A 88 0.29 -3.89 5.16
N ARG A 89 0.72 -4.64 6.19
CA ARG A 89 0.38 -4.38 7.59
C ARG A 89 0.87 -3.01 8.06
N LYS A 90 2.10 -2.62 7.68
CA LYS A 90 2.67 -1.32 8.03
C LYS A 90 1.84 -0.15 7.49
N GLU A 91 1.27 -0.30 6.29
CA GLU A 91 0.44 0.75 5.67
C GLU A 91 -1.07 0.65 6.00
N ASN A 92 -1.59 -0.53 6.38
CA ASN A 92 -3.03 -0.81 6.49
C ASN A 92 -3.48 -1.41 7.84
N GLY A 93 -2.56 -1.57 8.80
CA GLY A 93 -2.79 -2.18 10.12
C GLY A 93 -2.75 -3.72 10.11
N ASP A 94 -2.50 -4.34 11.28
CA ASP A 94 -2.24 -5.78 11.39
C ASP A 94 -3.39 -6.70 10.92
N GLY A 95 -4.64 -6.24 11.07
CA GLY A 95 -5.85 -6.96 10.67
C GLY A 95 -6.10 -7.01 9.17
N SER A 96 -5.42 -6.17 8.37
CA SER A 96 -5.63 -6.03 6.92
C SER A 96 -5.35 -7.30 6.11
N VAL A 97 -4.54 -8.23 6.64
CA VAL A 97 -4.12 -9.46 5.95
C VAL A 97 -4.96 -10.69 6.31
N GLY A 98 -6.04 -10.54 7.09
CA GLY A 98 -6.85 -11.68 7.57
C GLY A 98 -7.48 -12.53 6.46
N SER A 99 -7.72 -11.95 5.29
CA SER A 99 -8.30 -12.62 4.11
C SER A 99 -7.25 -13.11 3.09
N TRP A 100 -5.96 -13.02 3.40
CA TRP A 100 -4.90 -13.42 2.46
C TRP A 100 -4.76 -14.95 2.44
N PRO A 101 -4.83 -15.59 1.26
CA PRO A 101 -4.87 -17.04 1.11
C PRO A 101 -3.55 -17.66 1.58
N ARG A 102 -3.66 -18.79 2.27
CA ARG A 102 -2.54 -19.61 2.75
C ARG A 102 -1.52 -18.87 3.63
N LEU A 103 -1.85 -17.66 4.11
CA LEU A 103 -0.93 -16.88 4.95
C LEU A 103 -0.68 -17.56 6.30
N GLN A 104 -1.67 -18.28 6.83
CA GLN A 104 -1.52 -19.05 8.05
C GLN A 104 -0.57 -20.24 7.84
N GLU A 105 -0.80 -21.06 6.80
CA GLU A 105 0.09 -22.15 6.41
C GLU A 105 1.54 -21.67 6.20
N LEU A 106 1.74 -20.56 5.48
CA LEU A 106 3.07 -20.00 5.21
C LEU A 106 3.78 -19.56 6.52
N LYS A 107 3.05 -19.03 7.50
CA LYS A 107 3.59 -18.69 8.83
C LYS A 107 3.89 -19.94 9.67
N GLU A 108 3.10 -20.99 9.54
CA GLU A 108 3.29 -22.27 10.23
C GLU A 108 4.52 -23.00 9.69
N LEU A 109 4.67 -23.11 8.37
CA LEU A 109 5.88 -23.61 7.72
C LEU A 109 7.11 -22.83 8.17
N ARG A 110 7.04 -21.48 8.17
CA ARG A 110 8.11 -20.62 8.70
C ARG A 110 8.40 -20.91 10.19
N SER A 111 7.38 -21.13 11.01
CA SER A 111 7.58 -21.40 12.44
C SER A 111 8.20 -22.78 12.69
N GLY A 112 7.79 -23.80 11.95
CA GLY A 112 8.42 -25.13 11.96
C GLY A 112 9.88 -25.07 11.55
N TYR A 113 10.18 -24.34 10.47
CA TYR A 113 11.55 -24.01 10.04
C TYR A 113 12.38 -23.40 11.18
N TRP A 114 11.94 -22.28 11.78
CA TRP A 114 12.74 -21.56 12.78
C TRP A 114 13.03 -22.38 14.04
N LYS A 115 12.16 -23.33 14.40
CA LYS A 115 12.38 -24.24 15.54
C LYS A 115 13.40 -25.33 15.26
N ASN A 116 13.49 -25.79 14.00
CA ASN A 116 14.25 -26.97 13.60
C ASN A 116 15.50 -26.65 12.78
N ALA A 117 15.71 -25.39 12.42
CA ALA A 117 16.78 -24.96 11.51
C ALA A 117 18.19 -25.27 12.05
N LYS A 118 18.80 -26.31 11.48
CA LYS A 118 20.24 -26.60 11.53
C LYS A 118 20.67 -26.82 10.09
N GLY A 119 21.43 -25.90 9.51
CA GLY A 119 21.72 -25.88 8.08
C GLY A 119 22.15 -24.48 7.59
N PRO A 120 21.98 -24.15 6.29
CA PRO A 120 22.55 -22.97 5.64
C PRO A 120 21.83 -21.64 5.97
N MET A 121 21.31 -21.49 7.19
CA MET A 121 20.95 -20.19 7.81
C MET A 121 22.07 -19.14 7.71
N ASN A 122 23.32 -19.59 7.57
CA ASN A 122 24.48 -18.72 7.41
C ASN A 122 24.71 -18.18 6.00
N ASP A 123 23.99 -18.70 5.00
CA ASP A 123 24.12 -18.31 3.60
C ASP A 123 23.79 -16.81 3.39
N PRO A 124 24.56 -16.09 2.54
CA PRO A 124 24.33 -14.66 2.30
C PRO A 124 22.96 -14.33 1.72
N ALA A 125 22.38 -15.17 0.85
CA ALA A 125 21.07 -14.94 0.25
C ALA A 125 19.95 -15.15 1.28
N VAL A 126 20.08 -16.18 2.14
CA VAL A 126 19.17 -16.40 3.27
C VAL A 126 19.19 -15.21 4.23
N LYS A 127 20.38 -14.74 4.63
CA LYS A 127 20.54 -13.55 5.48
C LYS A 127 19.94 -12.30 4.85
N ALA A 128 20.23 -12.03 3.57
CA ALA A 128 19.69 -10.88 2.87
C ALA A 128 18.15 -10.90 2.79
N ALA A 129 17.55 -12.06 2.56
CA ALA A 129 16.09 -12.22 2.51
C ALA A 129 15.44 -12.04 3.90
N ILE A 130 16.08 -12.55 4.97
CA ILE A 130 15.63 -12.34 6.36
C ILE A 130 15.74 -10.85 6.75
N ASP A 131 16.84 -10.18 6.42
CA ASP A 131 17.07 -8.76 6.71
C ASP A 131 16.08 -7.85 5.97
N ASP A 132 15.81 -8.12 4.69
CA ASP A 132 14.84 -7.38 3.87
C ASP A 132 13.40 -7.60 4.38
N TRP A 133 13.06 -8.82 4.78
CA TRP A 133 11.81 -9.12 5.48
C TRP A 133 11.73 -8.41 6.84
N GLY A 134 12.80 -8.39 7.64
CA GLY A 134 12.84 -7.70 8.93
C GLY A 134 12.62 -6.19 8.78
N LYS A 135 13.33 -5.55 7.85
CA LYS A 135 13.19 -4.12 7.52
C LYS A 135 11.79 -3.74 7.03
N SER A 136 11.03 -4.70 6.49
CA SER A 136 9.65 -4.47 6.06
C SER A 136 8.62 -4.45 7.20
N GLY A 137 8.97 -5.00 8.38
CA GLY A 137 8.05 -5.18 9.52
C GLY A 137 8.31 -4.27 10.73
N ASN A 138 9.26 -3.34 10.63
CA ASN A 138 9.66 -2.40 11.70
C ASN A 138 9.55 -0.94 11.23
#